data_AF-A0A1B6J8J0-F1
#
_entry.id   AF-A0A1B6J8J0-F1
#
_cell.length_a   1.000
_cell.length_b   1.000
_cell.length_c   1.000
_cell.angle_alpha   90.00
_cell.angle_beta   90.00
_cell.angle_gamma   90.00
#
_symmetry.space_group_name_H-M   'P 1'
#
loop_
_entity.id
_entity.type
_entity.pdbx_description
1 polymer ?
#
loop_
_entity_poly.entity_id
_entity_poly.type
_entity_poly.pdbx_seq_one_letter_code
_entity_poly.pdbx_strand_id
1 'polypeptide(L)'
;SSFTSRMPRPSDLQAKQLRQILLAGMVDKVARKQENKESRAQGHNRPIYRTPEMEEGVYLSNNSVLYQSAPDWIVYQEIYQAGKTMYFRDVTAIEPEWLPKYAPALCNLSNPLTEPPPRYDSEVGAPFCHFSGTFGRSGWPLPVTEMEFPRGLERYKWFAVFFLDGSVCPKLKKYVKVLMSTPQTMVKSWAGLQPRTEVFLKTLVMREVDSKESLMKQWKENSKYLLDAYQNWLPVSAHNEVAILWPPL
;
A
#
# COMPACT_ATOMS: atom_id res chain seq x y z
N SER A 1 10.41 -27.79 -27.17
CA SER A 1 10.07 -26.36 -27.02
C SER A 1 11.32 -25.54 -27.31
N SER A 2 11.38 -24.82 -28.43
CA SER A 2 12.56 -24.02 -28.77
C SER A 2 12.63 -22.79 -27.87
N PHE A 3 13.59 -22.76 -26.95
CA PHE A 3 13.99 -21.53 -26.29
C PHE A 3 14.53 -20.57 -27.37
N THR A 4 13.74 -19.55 -27.71
CA THR A 4 14.22 -18.45 -28.54
C THR A 4 15.29 -17.71 -27.76
N SER A 5 16.54 -17.84 -28.20
CA SER A 5 17.75 -17.34 -27.51
C SER A 5 17.80 -15.82 -27.31
N ARG A 6 16.89 -15.05 -27.94
CA ARG A 6 16.88 -13.58 -27.87
C ARG A 6 15.55 -13.06 -27.37
N MET A 7 15.57 -12.45 -26.18
CA MET A 7 14.39 -11.80 -25.61
C MET A 7 14.05 -10.51 -26.36
N PRO A 8 12.74 -10.19 -26.53
CA PRO A 8 12.32 -8.90 -27.07
C PRO A 8 12.67 -7.76 -26.10
N ARG A 9 12.65 -6.52 -26.60
CA ARG A 9 12.80 -5.34 -25.73
C ARG A 9 11.64 -5.29 -24.73
N PRO A 10 11.92 -5.00 -23.44
CA PRO A 10 10.87 -4.90 -22.44
C PRO A 10 10.00 -3.67 -22.71
N SER A 11 8.72 -3.75 -22.34
CA SER A 11 7.83 -2.59 -22.23
C SER A 11 8.17 -1.74 -20.99
N ASP A 12 7.65 -0.52 -20.92
CA ASP A 12 7.85 0.36 -19.75
C ASP A 12 7.34 -0.27 -18.45
N LEU A 13 6.22 -0.98 -18.52
CA LEU A 13 5.68 -1.72 -17.37
C LEU A 13 6.63 -2.84 -16.94
N GLN A 14 7.17 -3.61 -17.88
CA GLN A 14 8.14 -4.67 -17.60
C GLN A 14 9.43 -4.08 -17.02
N ALA A 15 9.92 -2.97 -17.57
CA ALA A 15 11.09 -2.28 -17.03
C ALA A 15 10.84 -1.80 -15.59
N LYS A 16 9.68 -1.19 -15.30
CA LYS A 16 9.28 -0.81 -13.94
C LYS A 16 9.25 -2.00 -12.99
N GLN A 17 8.64 -3.11 -13.41
CA GLN A 17 8.56 -4.34 -12.61
C GLN A 17 9.94 -4.95 -12.35
N LEU A 18 10.86 -4.92 -13.32
CA LEU A 18 12.24 -5.36 -13.12
C LEU A 18 12.96 -4.53 -12.05
N ARG A 19 12.76 -3.20 -12.04
CA ARG A 19 13.31 -2.33 -10.98
C ARG A 19 12.74 -2.67 -9.61
N GLN A 20 11.44 -2.96 -9.52
CA GLN A 20 10.78 -3.40 -8.29
C GLN A 20 11.31 -4.76 -7.81
N ILE A 21 11.57 -5.71 -8.72
CA ILE A 21 12.20 -7.00 -8.40
C ILE A 21 13.61 -6.81 -7.86
N LEU A 22 14.41 -5.95 -8.50
CA LEU A 22 15.76 -5.63 -8.02
C LEU A 22 15.74 -5.02 -6.61
N LEU A 23 14.82 -4.09 -6.34
CA LEU A 23 14.62 -3.54 -5.00
C LEU A 23 14.26 -4.64 -3.99
N ALA A 24 13.30 -5.50 -4.30
CA ALA A 24 12.87 -6.58 -3.41
C ALA A 24 13.98 -7.59 -3.11
N GLY A 25 14.93 -7.79 -4.05
CA GLY A 25 16.10 -8.66 -3.86
C GLY A 25 17.27 -8.00 -3.12
N MET A 26 17.29 -6.68 -3.00
CA MET A 26 18.42 -5.90 -2.48
C MET A 26 17.93 -4.79 -1.53
N VAL A 27 17.04 -5.14 -0.61
CA VAL A 27 16.34 -4.20 0.28
C VAL A 27 17.28 -3.42 1.20
N ASP A 28 18.42 -4.02 1.56
CA ASP A 28 19.49 -3.43 2.37
C ASP A 28 20.44 -2.54 1.56
N LYS A 29 20.48 -2.68 0.23
CA LYS A 29 21.36 -1.93 -0.66
C LYS A 29 20.66 -0.74 -1.31
N VAL A 30 19.96 0.04 -0.48
CA VAL A 30 19.29 1.28 -0.89
C VAL A 30 20.17 2.47 -0.52
N ALA A 31 20.26 3.46 -1.41
CA ALA A 31 20.95 4.71 -1.11
C ALA A 31 20.07 5.90 -1.49
N ARG A 32 20.21 6.98 -0.72
CA ARG A 32 19.49 8.24 -0.93
C ARG A 32 20.47 9.36 -1.24
N LYS A 33 20.14 10.15 -2.24
CA LYS A 33 20.85 11.39 -2.58
C LYS A 33 20.70 12.41 -1.46
N GLN A 34 21.80 13.00 -1.05
CA GLN A 34 21.80 14.06 -0.05
C GLN A 34 21.49 15.41 -0.68
N GLU A 35 20.68 16.21 0.02
CA GLU A 35 20.59 17.64 -0.26
C GLU A 35 21.83 18.34 0.32
N ASN A 36 22.84 18.59 -0.52
CA ASN A 36 24.01 19.35 -0.09
C ASN A 36 23.99 20.75 -0.71
N LYS A 37 23.28 21.67 -0.03
CA LYS A 37 23.12 23.06 -0.47
C LYS A 37 24.44 23.85 -0.39
N GLU A 38 25.29 23.52 0.59
CA GLU A 38 26.57 24.19 0.83
C GLU A 38 27.65 23.75 -0.17
N SER A 39 27.76 22.46 -0.50
CA SER A 39 28.74 21.98 -1.48
C SER A 39 28.45 22.50 -2.90
N ARG A 40 27.17 22.66 -3.25
CA ARG A 40 26.77 23.29 -4.52
C ARG A 40 27.20 24.75 -4.61
N ALA A 41 27.15 25.49 -3.49
CA ALA A 41 27.63 26.87 -3.44
C ALA A 41 29.16 26.98 -3.62
N GLN A 42 29.90 25.93 -3.28
CA GLN A 42 31.36 25.84 -3.46
C GLN A 42 31.78 25.26 -4.84
N GLY A 43 30.86 25.12 -5.79
CA GLY A 43 31.15 24.61 -7.14
C GLY A 43 31.28 23.08 -7.26
N HIS A 44 31.13 22.35 -6.14
CA HIS A 44 31.06 20.88 -6.16
C HIS A 44 29.65 20.44 -6.56
N ASN A 45 29.45 20.22 -7.86
CA ASN A 45 28.14 19.87 -8.42
C ASN A 45 27.84 18.36 -8.42
N ARG A 46 28.76 17.52 -7.92
CA ARG A 46 28.57 16.06 -7.96
C ARG A 46 27.61 15.62 -6.86
N PRO A 47 26.51 14.91 -7.18
CA PRO A 47 25.60 14.38 -6.18
C PRO A 47 26.29 13.39 -5.24
N ILE A 48 26.06 13.55 -3.94
CA ILE A 48 26.52 12.65 -2.89
C ILE A 48 25.33 11.80 -2.45
N TYR A 49 25.54 10.50 -2.31
CA TYR A 49 24.56 9.58 -1.77
C TYR A 49 25.05 9.03 -0.45
N ARG A 50 24.12 8.64 0.42
CA ARG A 50 24.40 7.86 1.62
C ARG A 50 23.65 6.54 1.59
N THR A 51 24.24 5.54 2.24
CA THR A 51 23.60 4.27 2.55
C THR A 51 23.19 4.28 4.03
N PRO A 52 22.25 3.41 4.45
CA PRO A 52 21.88 3.29 5.87
C PRO A 52 23.02 2.80 6.78
N GLU A 53 24.07 2.21 6.19
CA GLU A 53 25.15 1.53 6.92
C GLU A 53 26.42 2.36 7.04
N MET A 54 26.61 3.36 6.18
CA MET A 54 27.86 4.15 6.08
C MET A 54 27.57 5.64 6.20
N GLU A 55 28.45 6.37 6.89
CA GLU A 55 28.38 7.83 6.97
C GLU A 55 29.06 8.49 5.75
N GLU A 56 30.03 7.81 5.15
CA GLU A 56 30.78 8.28 3.99
C GLU A 56 29.88 8.49 2.77
N GLY A 57 30.16 9.56 2.04
CA GLY A 57 29.50 9.85 0.78
C GLY A 57 29.94 8.91 -0.33
N VAL A 58 28.97 8.28 -0.99
CA VAL A 58 29.19 7.42 -2.17
C VAL A 58 28.65 8.13 -3.41
N TYR A 59 29.31 7.94 -4.55
CA TYR A 59 29.02 8.68 -5.77
C TYR A 59 28.61 7.76 -6.93
N LEU A 60 27.82 8.30 -7.86
CA LEU A 60 27.61 7.66 -9.17
C LEU A 60 28.87 7.84 -10.03
N SER A 61 29.38 6.77 -10.63
CA SER A 61 30.44 6.84 -11.64
C SER A 61 29.97 7.64 -12.86
N ASN A 62 30.87 8.39 -13.50
CA ASN A 62 30.59 9.11 -14.75
C ASN A 62 30.18 8.19 -15.92
N ASN A 63 30.55 6.91 -15.84
CA ASN A 63 30.14 5.88 -16.80
C ASN A 63 28.72 5.32 -16.53
N SER A 64 28.09 5.69 -15.41
CA SER A 64 26.71 5.26 -15.14
C SER A 64 25.73 5.98 -16.05
N VAL A 65 24.77 5.25 -16.62
CA VAL A 65 23.66 5.83 -17.38
C VAL A 65 22.78 6.75 -16.52
N LEU A 66 22.84 6.61 -15.19
CA LEU A 66 22.11 7.45 -14.23
C LEU A 66 22.92 8.67 -13.75
N TYR A 67 24.15 8.86 -14.24
CA TYR A 67 25.02 9.94 -13.77
C TYR A 67 24.40 11.33 -13.97
N GLN A 68 23.78 11.56 -15.14
CA GLN A 68 23.17 12.85 -15.47
C GLN A 68 21.81 13.05 -14.79
N SER A 69 20.98 12.00 -14.73
CA SER A 69 19.65 12.10 -14.12
C SER A 69 19.72 12.19 -12.59
N ALA A 70 20.76 11.63 -11.97
CA ALA A 70 21.04 11.70 -10.54
C ALA A 70 19.77 11.50 -9.67
N PRO A 71 19.09 10.34 -9.79
CA PRO A 71 17.83 10.06 -9.11
C PRO A 71 18.01 10.13 -7.59
N ASP A 72 16.96 10.51 -6.87
CA ASP A 72 17.04 10.71 -5.43
C ASP A 72 17.15 9.41 -4.63
N TRP A 73 16.60 8.32 -5.17
CA TRP A 73 16.64 7.01 -4.56
C TRP A 73 17.16 5.98 -5.57
N ILE A 74 18.08 5.15 -5.09
CA ILE A 74 18.67 4.08 -5.89
C ILE A 74 18.78 2.80 -5.08
N VAL A 75 18.76 1.68 -5.80
CA VAL A 75 19.30 0.40 -5.33
C VAL A 75 20.61 0.13 -6.06
N TYR A 76 21.58 -0.47 -5.38
CA TYR A 76 22.91 -0.78 -5.94
C TYR A 76 23.30 -2.22 -5.68
N GLN A 77 24.18 -2.79 -6.51
CA GLN A 77 24.69 -4.14 -6.30
C GLN A 77 25.91 -4.16 -5.39
N GLU A 78 26.85 -3.23 -5.59
CA GLU A 78 28.08 -3.14 -4.81
C GLU A 78 28.62 -1.71 -4.73
N ILE A 79 29.49 -1.48 -3.76
CA ILE A 79 30.28 -0.28 -3.60
C ILE A 79 31.74 -0.67 -3.79
N TYR A 80 32.46 0.07 -4.64
CA TYR A 80 33.89 -0.11 -4.84
C TYR A 80 34.64 1.20 -4.60
N GLN A 81 35.87 1.10 -4.12
CA GLN A 81 36.72 2.25 -3.87
C GLN A 81 37.72 2.43 -5.02
N ALA A 82 37.86 3.66 -5.52
CA ALA A 82 38.92 4.03 -6.44
C ALA A 82 39.64 5.29 -5.92
N GLY A 83 40.89 5.11 -5.48
CA GLY A 83 41.62 6.13 -4.74
C GLY A 83 40.97 6.40 -3.38
N LYS A 84 40.63 7.67 -3.11
CA LYS A 84 39.97 8.10 -1.87
C LYS A 84 38.44 8.21 -1.99
N THR A 85 37.86 7.81 -3.13
CA THR A 85 36.43 8.00 -3.42
C THR A 85 35.74 6.65 -3.60
N MET A 86 34.54 6.54 -3.04
CA MET A 86 33.68 5.36 -3.19
C MET A 86 32.63 5.58 -4.30
N TYR A 87 32.38 4.51 -5.05
CA TYR A 87 31.47 4.51 -6.18
C TYR A 87 30.50 3.34 -6.11
N PHE A 88 29.27 3.55 -6.55
CA PHE A 88 28.35 2.45 -6.78
C PHE A 88 28.63 1.74 -8.10
N ARG A 89 28.42 0.42 -8.13
CA ARG A 89 28.28 -0.37 -9.35
C ARG A 89 26.86 -0.92 -9.47
N ASP A 90 26.41 -1.06 -10.71
CA ASP A 90 25.11 -1.64 -11.09
C ASP A 90 23.94 -1.01 -10.34
N VAL A 91 23.73 0.27 -10.64
CA VAL A 91 22.74 1.13 -9.99
C VAL A 91 21.43 1.11 -10.76
N THR A 92 20.33 1.04 -10.03
CA THR A 92 18.97 1.16 -10.56
C THR A 92 18.21 2.23 -9.79
N ALA A 93 17.58 3.17 -10.51
CA ALA A 93 16.71 4.18 -9.92
C ALA A 93 15.44 3.52 -9.34
N ILE A 94 14.98 3.98 -8.19
CA ILE A 94 13.74 3.48 -7.57
C ILE A 94 12.87 4.66 -7.11
N GLU A 95 11.59 4.38 -6.93
CA GLU A 95 10.61 5.32 -6.44
C GLU A 95 10.39 5.04 -4.94
N PRO A 96 10.44 6.07 -4.07
CA PRO A 96 10.41 5.87 -2.62
C PRO A 96 9.10 5.24 -2.11
N GLU A 97 7.99 5.40 -2.83
CA GLU A 97 6.69 4.77 -2.50
C GLU A 97 6.75 3.24 -2.60
N TRP A 98 7.78 2.69 -3.22
CA TRP A 98 7.97 1.25 -3.34
C TRP A 98 8.55 0.64 -2.06
N LEU A 99 9.28 1.42 -1.25
CA LEU A 99 10.00 0.93 -0.08
C LEU A 99 9.07 0.30 0.97
N PRO A 100 7.92 0.91 1.35
CA PRO A 100 6.98 0.28 2.27
C PRO A 100 6.44 -1.07 1.78
N LYS A 101 6.32 -1.25 0.46
CA LYS A 101 5.76 -2.47 -0.15
C LYS A 101 6.80 -3.58 -0.27
N TYR A 102 8.01 -3.27 -0.72
CA TYR A 102 9.03 -4.28 -1.04
C TYR A 102 10.12 -4.43 0.02
N ALA A 103 10.26 -3.44 0.92
CA ALA A 103 11.21 -3.46 2.04
C ALA A 103 10.54 -3.06 3.38
N PRO A 104 9.38 -3.65 3.74
CA PRO A 104 8.62 -3.23 4.94
C PRO A 104 9.43 -3.38 6.24
N ALA A 105 10.32 -4.39 6.33
CA ALA A 105 11.13 -4.65 7.50
C ALA A 105 12.16 -3.54 7.81
N LEU A 106 12.46 -2.69 6.82
CA LEU A 106 13.36 -1.54 6.97
C LEU A 106 12.59 -0.21 7.04
N CYS A 107 11.26 -0.26 7.03
CA CYS A 107 10.40 0.91 7.17
C CYS A 107 9.86 1.01 8.59
N ASN A 108 9.82 2.22 9.11
CA ASN A 108 9.02 2.55 10.30
C ASN A 108 7.82 3.37 9.84
N LEU A 109 6.67 2.71 9.72
CA LEU A 109 5.43 3.33 9.25
C LEU A 109 4.58 3.80 10.43
N SER A 110 3.89 4.93 10.25
CA SER A 110 2.88 5.39 11.19
C SER A 110 1.68 4.43 11.24
N ASN A 111 0.74 4.70 12.14
CA ASN A 111 -0.63 4.19 11.96
C ASN A 111 -1.24 4.76 10.66
N PRO A 112 -2.29 4.12 10.10
CA PRO A 112 -3.01 4.65 8.96
C PRO A 112 -3.42 6.11 9.21
N LEU A 113 -3.14 6.98 8.25
CA LEU A 113 -3.51 8.38 8.32
C LEU A 113 -5.04 8.53 8.27
N THR A 114 -5.55 9.53 8.98
CA THR A 114 -6.96 9.92 8.92
C THR A 114 -7.26 10.83 7.73
N GLU A 115 -6.25 11.57 7.27
CA GLU A 115 -6.33 12.47 6.12
C GLU A 115 -5.16 12.17 5.16
N PRO A 116 -5.43 11.80 3.91
CA PRO A 116 -6.76 11.47 3.36
C PRO A 116 -7.36 10.21 4.03
N PRO A 117 -8.70 10.11 4.11
CA PRO A 117 -9.35 8.96 4.73
C PRO A 117 -9.10 7.70 3.90
N PRO A 118 -9.18 6.51 4.52
CA PRO A 118 -9.18 5.26 3.78
C PRO A 118 -10.25 5.26 2.68
N ARG A 119 -9.94 4.60 1.56
CA ARG A 119 -10.85 4.44 0.42
C ARG A 119 -11.00 2.98 0.03
N TYR A 120 -12.07 2.67 -0.67
CA TYR A 120 -12.22 1.38 -1.32
C TYR A 120 -11.73 1.46 -2.76
N ASP A 121 -10.91 0.51 -3.17
CA ASP A 121 -10.53 0.36 -4.58
C ASP A 121 -11.44 -0.69 -5.23
N SER A 122 -12.21 -0.30 -6.24
CA SER A 122 -13.16 -1.21 -6.89
C SER A 122 -12.51 -2.20 -7.87
N GLU A 123 -11.32 -1.88 -8.38
CA GLU A 123 -10.59 -2.75 -9.31
C GLU A 123 -9.89 -3.87 -8.54
N VAL A 124 -9.22 -3.51 -7.44
CA VAL A 124 -8.58 -4.48 -6.53
C VAL A 124 -9.62 -5.17 -5.64
N GLY A 125 -10.69 -4.46 -5.28
CA GLY A 125 -11.75 -4.97 -4.43
C GLY A 125 -11.43 -4.95 -2.93
N ALA A 126 -10.51 -4.08 -2.48
CA ALA A 126 -10.02 -4.04 -1.11
C ALA A 126 -9.96 -2.60 -0.54
N PRO A 127 -9.97 -2.43 0.80
CA PRO A 127 -9.67 -1.15 1.44
C PRO A 127 -8.21 -0.72 1.24
N PHE A 128 -7.98 0.58 1.03
CA PHE A 128 -6.67 1.23 0.95
C PHE A 128 -6.59 2.37 1.97
N CYS A 129 -5.40 2.63 2.47
CA CYS A 129 -5.12 3.75 3.37
C CYS A 129 -3.74 4.34 3.12
N HIS A 130 -3.50 5.50 3.72
CA HIS A 130 -2.27 6.25 3.54
C HIS A 130 -1.39 6.13 4.77
N PHE A 131 -0.08 6.09 4.56
CA PHE A 131 0.91 6.04 5.64
C PHE A 131 1.98 7.09 5.42
N SER A 132 2.46 7.64 6.53
CA SER A 132 3.74 8.33 6.58
C SER A 132 4.78 7.40 7.20
N GLY A 133 6.07 7.66 6.99
CA GLY A 133 7.08 6.86 7.63
C GLY A 133 8.49 7.24 7.26
N THR A 134 9.42 6.43 7.76
CA THR A 134 10.85 6.59 7.50
C THR A 134 11.46 5.27 7.04
N PHE A 135 12.57 5.35 6.32
CA PHE A 135 13.33 4.19 5.86
C PHE A 135 14.73 4.13 6.47
N GLY A 136 15.13 2.92 6.87
CA GLY A 136 16.46 2.59 7.35
C GLY A 136 16.81 3.22 8.71
N ARG A 137 18.01 2.92 9.19
CA ARG A 137 18.53 3.43 10.48
C ARG A 137 18.70 4.95 10.49
N SER A 138 18.97 5.54 9.32
CA SER A 138 19.09 6.98 9.14
C SER A 138 17.75 7.73 9.20
N GLY A 139 16.62 7.02 9.32
CA GLY A 139 15.30 7.63 9.49
C GLY A 139 14.88 8.50 8.32
N TRP A 140 15.24 8.13 7.09
CA TRP A 140 14.97 8.96 5.92
C TRP A 140 13.47 9.09 5.69
N PRO A 141 12.92 10.32 5.64
CA PRO A 141 11.48 10.50 5.46
C PRO A 141 11.05 9.97 4.10
N LEU A 142 9.95 9.21 4.13
CA LEU A 142 9.25 8.70 2.95
C LEU A 142 8.05 9.61 2.63
N PRO A 143 7.68 9.75 1.35
CA PRO A 143 6.45 10.42 0.98
C PRO A 143 5.24 9.65 1.52
N VAL A 144 4.14 10.37 1.73
CA VAL A 144 2.87 9.75 2.06
C VAL A 144 2.48 8.81 0.93
N THR A 145 2.35 7.53 1.25
CA THR A 145 2.13 6.48 0.27
C THR A 145 0.81 5.79 0.55
N GLU A 146 0.03 5.56 -0.51
CA GLU A 146 -1.18 4.77 -0.45
C GLU A 146 -0.86 3.28 -0.60
N MET A 147 -1.43 2.46 0.28
CA MET A 147 -1.25 1.01 0.29
C MET A 147 -2.57 0.32 0.61
N GLU A 148 -2.68 -0.95 0.22
CA GLU A 148 -3.76 -1.81 0.70
C GLU A 148 -3.73 -1.83 2.23
N PHE A 149 -4.92 -1.75 2.84
CA PHE A 149 -5.04 -1.65 4.29
C PHE A 149 -4.38 -2.89 4.94
N PRO A 150 -3.46 -2.72 5.92
CA PRO A 150 -2.77 -3.83 6.54
C PRO A 150 -3.74 -4.84 7.16
N ARG A 151 -3.36 -6.12 7.13
CA ARG A 151 -4.14 -7.18 7.77
C ARG A 151 -4.28 -6.89 9.26
N GLY A 152 -5.50 -7.03 9.77
CA GLY A 152 -5.81 -6.77 11.17
C GLY A 152 -7.25 -6.34 11.35
N LEU A 153 -7.66 -6.13 12.61
CA LEU A 153 -9.05 -5.83 12.96
C LEU A 153 -9.58 -4.56 12.28
N GLU A 154 -8.74 -3.53 12.14
CA GLU A 154 -9.12 -2.26 11.52
C GLU A 154 -9.48 -2.41 10.03
N ARG A 155 -8.84 -3.34 9.31
CA ARG A 155 -9.18 -3.63 7.91
C ARG A 155 -10.61 -4.14 7.77
N TYR A 156 -11.05 -5.03 8.66
CA TYR A 156 -12.44 -5.51 8.68
C TYR A 156 -13.44 -4.39 8.98
N LYS A 157 -13.10 -3.47 9.90
CA LYS A 157 -13.94 -2.31 10.21
C LYS A 157 -14.10 -1.42 8.99
N TRP A 158 -13.00 -1.09 8.30
CA TRP A 158 -13.05 -0.28 7.08
C TRP A 158 -13.75 -1.00 5.92
N PHE A 159 -13.52 -2.30 5.74
CA PHE A 159 -14.28 -3.09 4.77
C PHE A 159 -15.78 -3.04 5.07
N ALA A 160 -16.19 -3.13 6.34
CA ALA A 160 -17.58 -2.97 6.74
C ALA A 160 -18.14 -1.57 6.43
N VAL A 161 -17.37 -0.49 6.65
CA VAL A 161 -17.76 0.87 6.25
C VAL A 161 -18.10 0.89 4.75
N PHE A 162 -17.20 0.37 3.91
CA PHE A 162 -17.37 0.37 2.45
C PHE A 162 -18.44 -0.60 1.95
N PHE A 163 -18.75 -1.63 2.74
CA PHE A 163 -19.90 -2.49 2.45
C PHE A 163 -21.20 -1.74 2.73
N LEU A 164 -21.31 -1.11 3.90
CA LEU A 164 -22.49 -0.40 4.36
C LEU A 164 -22.78 0.86 3.53
N ASP A 165 -21.75 1.57 3.05
CA ASP A 165 -21.90 2.73 2.16
C ASP A 165 -22.17 2.36 0.68
N GLY A 166 -22.16 1.06 0.37
CA GLY A 166 -22.43 0.52 -0.97
C GLY A 166 -21.27 0.67 -1.95
N SER A 167 -20.05 0.97 -1.50
CA SER A 167 -18.85 0.98 -2.35
C SER A 167 -18.46 -0.43 -2.81
N VAL A 168 -18.60 -1.43 -1.93
CA VAL A 168 -18.36 -2.85 -2.27
C VAL A 168 -19.48 -3.39 -3.17
N CYS A 169 -20.73 -3.05 -2.85
CA CYS A 169 -21.94 -3.54 -3.52
C CYS A 169 -22.82 -2.35 -3.96
N PRO A 170 -22.71 -1.86 -5.20
CA PRO A 170 -23.43 -0.67 -5.66
C PRO A 170 -24.95 -0.76 -5.54
N LYS A 171 -25.53 -1.96 -5.63
CA LYS A 171 -26.98 -2.20 -5.44
C LYS A 171 -27.47 -1.82 -4.04
N LEU A 172 -26.59 -1.80 -3.03
CA LEU A 172 -26.93 -1.41 -1.66
C LEU A 172 -26.91 0.11 -1.45
N LYS A 173 -26.39 0.91 -2.39
CA LYS A 173 -26.29 2.39 -2.25
C LYS A 173 -27.64 3.05 -1.97
N LYS A 174 -28.74 2.49 -2.48
CA LYS A 174 -30.11 3.02 -2.23
C LYS A 174 -30.51 2.98 -0.75
N TYR A 175 -29.95 2.06 0.03
CA TYR A 175 -30.28 1.91 1.45
C TYR A 175 -29.44 2.77 2.39
N VAL A 176 -28.36 3.41 1.90
CA VAL A 176 -27.42 4.18 2.73
C VAL A 176 -28.11 5.27 3.54
N LYS A 177 -29.11 5.94 2.95
CA LYS A 177 -29.88 7.02 3.61
C LYS A 177 -30.84 6.54 4.70
N VAL A 178 -31.19 5.25 4.70
CA VAL A 178 -32.14 4.66 5.67
C VAL A 178 -31.43 3.77 6.71
N LEU A 179 -30.10 3.73 6.71
CA LEU A 179 -29.34 3.02 7.73
C LEU A 179 -29.64 3.61 9.11
N MET A 180 -29.80 2.74 10.10
CA MET A 180 -30.06 3.13 11.49
C MET A 180 -28.88 3.87 12.14
N SER A 181 -27.70 3.81 11.53
CA SER A 181 -26.47 4.51 11.96
C SER A 181 -25.59 4.74 10.74
N THR A 182 -24.76 5.77 10.77
CA THR A 182 -23.81 6.04 9.68
C THR A 182 -22.79 4.90 9.55
N PRO A 183 -22.34 4.52 8.33
CA PRO A 183 -21.30 3.51 8.15
C PRO A 183 -20.03 3.77 8.98
N GLN A 184 -19.63 5.04 9.10
CA GLN A 184 -18.48 5.51 9.88
C GLN A 184 -18.54 5.13 11.38
N THR A 185 -19.71 4.73 11.89
CA THR A 185 -19.83 4.19 13.25
C THR A 185 -18.97 2.94 13.47
N MET A 186 -18.70 2.14 12.42
CA MET A 186 -17.85 0.94 12.51
C MET A 186 -16.41 1.22 12.99
N VAL A 187 -15.90 2.42 12.74
CA VAL A 187 -14.49 2.79 13.02
C VAL A 187 -14.35 3.73 14.23
N LYS A 188 -15.44 4.01 14.95
CA LYS A 188 -15.39 4.80 16.20
C LYS A 188 -14.85 3.96 17.36
N SER A 189 -14.18 4.61 18.30
CA SER A 189 -13.60 3.94 19.49
C SER A 189 -14.66 3.23 20.35
N TRP A 190 -15.89 3.75 20.39
CA TRP A 190 -17.02 3.18 21.12
C TRP A 190 -17.86 2.19 20.30
N ALA A 191 -17.47 1.89 19.05
CA ALA A 191 -18.26 1.04 18.16
C ALA A 191 -18.58 -0.33 18.78
N GLY A 192 -17.69 -0.89 19.62
CA GLY A 192 -17.92 -2.18 20.28
C GLY A 192 -19.08 -2.20 21.29
N LEU A 193 -19.59 -1.04 21.72
CA LEU A 193 -20.72 -0.96 22.65
C LEU A 193 -22.08 -1.13 21.96
N GLN A 194 -22.13 -1.03 20.63
CA GLN A 194 -23.36 -1.13 19.87
C GLN A 194 -23.51 -2.57 19.33
N PRO A 195 -24.61 -3.29 19.61
CA PRO A 195 -24.72 -4.69 19.19
C PRO A 195 -24.61 -4.90 17.68
N ARG A 196 -25.09 -3.95 16.86
CA ARG A 196 -25.08 -4.11 15.39
C ARG A 196 -23.70 -4.04 14.77
N THR A 197 -22.81 -3.18 15.26
CA THR A 197 -21.42 -3.05 14.81
C THR A 197 -20.62 -4.26 15.26
N GLU A 198 -20.85 -4.74 16.49
CA GLU A 198 -20.18 -5.93 17.03
C GLU A 198 -20.58 -7.20 16.25
N VAL A 199 -21.89 -7.42 16.02
CA VAL A 199 -22.39 -8.56 15.23
C VAL A 199 -21.79 -8.52 13.83
N PHE A 200 -21.83 -7.37 13.16
CA PHE A 200 -21.32 -7.23 11.80
C PHE A 200 -19.81 -7.51 11.73
N LEU A 201 -19.02 -6.93 12.63
CA LEU A 201 -17.57 -7.13 12.70
C LEU A 201 -17.23 -8.60 12.99
N LYS A 202 -17.90 -9.23 13.96
CA LYS A 202 -17.69 -10.65 14.29
C LYS A 202 -18.00 -11.55 13.11
N THR A 203 -19.09 -11.29 12.37
CA THR A 203 -19.45 -12.08 11.18
C THR A 203 -18.38 -12.00 10.09
N LEU A 204 -17.77 -10.83 9.89
CA LEU A 204 -16.66 -10.66 8.95
C LEU A 204 -15.40 -11.39 9.41
N VAL A 205 -14.97 -11.16 10.66
CA VAL A 205 -13.75 -11.76 11.22
C VAL A 205 -13.83 -13.29 11.27
N MET A 206 -14.98 -13.85 11.66
CA MET A 206 -15.17 -15.31 11.77
C MET A 206 -15.01 -16.06 10.44
N ARG A 207 -15.25 -15.37 9.31
CA ARG A 207 -15.09 -15.93 7.96
C ARG A 207 -13.93 -15.30 7.20
N GLU A 208 -13.10 -14.51 7.87
CA GLU A 208 -11.95 -13.79 7.30
C GLU A 208 -12.33 -12.97 6.04
N VAL A 209 -13.49 -12.32 6.08
CA VAL A 209 -14.01 -11.51 4.98
C VAL A 209 -13.59 -10.05 5.13
N ASP A 210 -12.57 -9.63 4.38
CA ASP A 210 -11.95 -8.30 4.43
C ASP A 210 -11.84 -7.61 3.06
N SER A 211 -12.39 -8.23 2.02
CA SER A 211 -12.26 -7.86 0.61
C SER A 211 -13.43 -8.41 -0.20
N LYS A 212 -13.63 -7.89 -1.42
CA LYS A 212 -14.67 -8.39 -2.32
C LYS A 212 -14.40 -9.84 -2.74
N GLU A 213 -13.15 -10.21 -2.95
CA GLU A 213 -12.78 -11.60 -3.28
C GLU A 213 -13.19 -12.58 -2.16
N SER A 214 -12.80 -12.29 -0.92
CA SER A 214 -13.16 -13.12 0.25
C SER A 214 -14.68 -13.19 0.47
N LEU A 215 -15.38 -12.07 0.26
CA LEU A 215 -16.85 -12.01 0.34
C LEU A 215 -17.51 -12.88 -0.74
N MET A 216 -17.05 -12.78 -2.00
CA MET A 216 -17.55 -13.56 -3.12
C MET A 216 -17.32 -15.06 -2.89
N LYS A 217 -16.18 -15.45 -2.32
CA LYS A 217 -15.90 -16.83 -1.93
C LYS A 217 -16.93 -17.32 -0.91
N GLN A 218 -17.23 -16.52 0.12
CA GLN A 218 -18.20 -16.90 1.14
C GLN A 218 -19.64 -16.98 0.61
N TRP A 219 -20.02 -16.13 -0.35
CA TRP A 219 -21.33 -16.19 -1.00
C TRP A 219 -21.53 -17.40 -1.92
N LYS A 220 -20.45 -17.97 -2.47
CA LYS A 220 -20.53 -19.24 -3.20
C LYS A 220 -20.92 -20.42 -2.29
N GLU A 221 -20.49 -20.38 -1.03
CA GLU A 221 -20.80 -21.42 -0.03
C GLU A 221 -22.16 -21.16 0.65
N ASN A 222 -22.44 -19.91 1.01
CA ASN A 222 -23.67 -19.50 1.65
C ASN A 222 -24.14 -18.18 1.04
N SER A 223 -25.09 -18.26 0.11
CA SER A 223 -25.63 -17.08 -0.57
C SER A 223 -26.27 -16.09 0.41
N LYS A 224 -26.73 -16.51 1.59
CA LYS A 224 -27.31 -15.65 2.63
C LYS A 224 -26.29 -15.09 3.63
N TYR A 225 -25.00 -15.38 3.46
CA TYR A 225 -23.96 -14.85 4.34
C TYR A 225 -24.05 -13.32 4.43
N LEU A 226 -23.90 -12.77 5.64
CA LEU A 226 -23.97 -11.34 5.99
C LEU A 226 -25.35 -10.67 5.87
N LEU A 227 -26.39 -11.37 5.39
CA LEU A 227 -27.74 -10.80 5.25
C LEU A 227 -28.31 -10.35 6.61
N ASP A 228 -28.36 -11.24 7.60
CA ASP A 228 -28.93 -10.93 8.92
C ASP A 228 -28.14 -9.81 9.62
N ALA A 229 -26.80 -9.84 9.48
CA ALA A 229 -25.92 -8.81 10.01
C ALA A 229 -26.21 -7.45 9.36
N TYR A 230 -26.45 -7.40 8.05
CA TYR A 230 -26.81 -6.18 7.32
C TYR A 230 -28.23 -5.69 7.64
N GLN A 231 -29.20 -6.61 7.82
CA GLN A 231 -30.56 -6.25 8.23
C GLN A 231 -30.60 -5.53 9.60
N ASN A 232 -29.70 -5.87 10.52
CA ASN A 232 -29.55 -5.13 11.80
C ASN A 232 -29.15 -3.65 11.66
N TRP A 233 -28.72 -3.24 10.45
CA TRP A 233 -28.44 -1.85 10.11
C TRP A 233 -29.60 -1.13 9.44
N LEU A 234 -30.70 -1.83 9.17
CA LEU A 234 -31.86 -1.31 8.46
C LEU A 234 -33.14 -1.37 9.31
N PRO A 235 -34.11 -0.48 9.05
CA PRO A 235 -35.44 -0.63 9.62
C PRO A 235 -36.09 -1.93 9.12
N VAL A 236 -36.89 -2.56 9.99
CA VAL A 236 -37.56 -3.85 9.72
C VAL A 236 -38.39 -3.82 8.42
N SER A 237 -38.95 -2.66 8.08
CA SER A 237 -39.71 -2.46 6.83
C SER A 237 -38.90 -2.73 5.55
N ALA A 238 -37.57 -2.58 5.59
CA ALA A 238 -36.69 -2.81 4.45
C ALA A 238 -36.11 -4.24 4.38
N HIS A 239 -36.31 -5.06 5.43
CA HIS A 239 -35.66 -6.37 5.55
C HIS A 239 -36.04 -7.34 4.42
N ASN A 240 -37.33 -7.41 4.09
CA ASN A 240 -37.84 -8.30 3.04
C ASN A 240 -37.33 -7.91 1.65
N GLU A 241 -37.31 -6.61 1.35
CA GLU A 241 -36.82 -6.10 0.06
C GLU A 241 -35.35 -6.45 -0.15
N VAL A 242 -34.53 -6.27 0.89
CA VAL A 242 -33.10 -6.60 0.86
C VAL A 242 -32.87 -8.11 0.76
N ALA A 243 -33.67 -8.92 1.46
CA ALA A 243 -33.56 -10.38 1.39
C ALA A 243 -33.81 -10.91 -0.02
N ILE A 244 -34.71 -10.30 -0.79
CA ILE A 244 -34.97 -10.65 -2.20
C ILE A 244 -33.80 -10.22 -3.10
N LEU A 245 -33.15 -9.09 -2.80
CA LEU A 245 -32.01 -8.58 -3.56
C LEU A 245 -30.72 -9.38 -3.32
N TRP A 246 -30.67 -10.23 -2.31
CA TRP A 246 -29.45 -10.86 -1.82
C TRP A 246 -29.06 -12.12 -2.63
N PRO A 247 -27.80 -12.31 -3.05
CA PRO A 247 -26.64 -11.43 -2.85
C PRO A 247 -26.62 -10.20 -3.79
N PRO A 248 -26.24 -9.00 -3.30
CA PRO A 248 -26.30 -7.75 -4.06
C PRO A 248 -25.07 -7.54 -4.95
N LEU A 249 -24.84 -8.47 -5.88
CA LEU A 249 -23.75 -8.45 -6.88
C LEU A 249 -23.92 -7.37 -7.94
#